data_AF-A0A2C9X1J6-F1
#
_entry.id   AF-A0A2C9X1J6-F1
#
_cell.length_a   1.000
_cell.length_b   1.000
_cell.length_c   1.000
_cell.angle_alpha   90.00
_cell.angle_beta   90.00
_cell.angle_gamma   90.00
#
_symmetry.space_group_name_H-M   'P 1'
#
loop_
_entity.id
_entity.type
_entity.pdbx_description
1 polymer ?
#
loop_
_entity_poly.entity_id
_entity_poly.type
_entity_poly.pdbx_seq_one_letter_code
_entity_poly.pdbx_strand_id
1 'polypeptide(L)'
;MDWPKEIARMAFVKNALHEADTRKIWPYYLPELGATIDNIVKTEVILGEEIDKSYREFLLYANGWKGFYQYVDLFGLSDLIGGKNMQYALDLLDMIDEKYFLKKGFCRNDLMPIAATLIDKDIFLIGKRNSSIAGKVIWYAGEEIEIFEKFNEFFLAMVDYNIDELNDLKV
;
A
#
# COMPACT_ATOMS: atom_id res chain seq x y z
N MET A 1 -4.95 -13.15 9.44
CA MET A 1 -4.33 -12.00 10.13
C MET A 1 -5.31 -11.51 11.19
N ASP A 2 -4.86 -11.03 12.33
CA ASP A 2 -5.71 -10.33 13.31
C ASP A 2 -5.67 -8.83 13.01
N TRP A 3 -6.49 -8.40 12.03
CA TRP A 3 -6.45 -7.03 11.52
C TRP A 3 -6.72 -5.97 12.59
N PRO A 4 -7.72 -6.10 13.48
CA PRO A 4 -7.92 -5.15 14.57
C PRO A 4 -6.67 -4.95 15.42
N LYS A 5 -5.97 -6.03 15.79
CA LYS A 5 -4.75 -5.97 16.59
C LYS A 5 -3.61 -5.28 15.84
N GLU A 6 -3.34 -5.66 14.59
CA GLU A 6 -2.20 -5.11 13.84
C GLU A 6 -2.44 -3.66 13.38
N ILE A 7 -3.69 -3.28 13.06
CA ILE A 7 -4.05 -1.88 12.78
C ILE A 7 -3.89 -1.03 14.05
N ALA A 8 -4.32 -1.52 15.21
CA ALA A 8 -4.12 -0.81 16.48
C ALA A 8 -2.62 -0.66 16.81
N ARG A 9 -1.81 -1.70 16.56
CA ARG A 9 -0.35 -1.65 16.70
C ARG A 9 0.24 -0.55 15.82
N MET A 10 -0.10 -0.52 14.53
CA MET A 10 0.36 0.52 13.62
C MET A 10 -0.05 1.93 14.08
N ALA A 11 -1.32 2.11 14.46
CA ALA A 11 -1.80 3.41 14.94
C ALA A 11 -1.05 3.88 16.19
N PHE A 12 -0.74 2.97 17.12
CA PHE A 12 0.06 3.28 18.30
C PHE A 12 1.49 3.72 17.92
N VAL A 13 2.15 3.00 17.00
CA VAL A 13 3.48 3.37 16.50
C VAL A 13 3.45 4.74 15.83
N LYS A 14 2.45 5.01 14.97
CA LYS A 14 2.30 6.31 14.30
C LYS A 14 2.04 7.45 15.28
N ASN A 15 1.30 7.20 16.37
CA ASN A 15 1.14 8.21 17.44
C ASN A 15 2.48 8.49 18.13
N ALA A 16 3.26 7.45 18.45
CA ALA A 16 4.57 7.62 19.06
C ALA A 16 5.56 8.35 18.11
N LEU A 17 5.49 8.08 16.80
CA LEU A 17 6.23 8.84 15.78
C LEU A 17 5.81 10.31 15.77
N HIS A 18 4.51 10.59 15.80
CA HIS A 18 4.01 11.96 15.85
C HIS A 18 4.56 12.75 17.05
N GLU A 19 4.65 12.10 18.21
CA GLU A 19 5.21 12.71 19.43
C GLU A 19 6.73 12.92 19.32
N ALA A 20 7.45 12.01 18.66
CA ALA A 20 8.91 12.11 18.46
C ALA A 20 9.30 13.09 17.35
N ASP A 21 8.47 13.26 16.32
CA ASP A 21 8.70 14.15 15.18
C ASP A 21 8.47 15.63 15.55
N THR A 22 9.43 16.18 16.27
CA THR A 22 9.44 17.61 16.67
C THR A 22 9.49 18.58 15.49
N ARG A 23 9.93 18.13 14.31
CA ARG A 23 10.07 18.94 13.10
C ARG A 23 8.85 18.85 12.18
N LYS A 24 7.91 17.94 12.46
CA LYS A 24 6.70 17.70 11.67
C LYS A 24 7.03 17.41 10.20
N ILE A 25 8.02 16.56 9.99
CA ILE A 25 8.45 16.14 8.66
C ILE A 25 7.42 15.22 7.99
N TRP A 26 6.64 14.45 8.77
CA TRP A 26 5.67 13.51 8.21
C TRP A 26 4.22 13.82 8.60
N PRO A 27 3.25 13.41 7.76
CA PRO A 27 1.84 13.43 8.14
C PRO A 27 1.47 12.19 8.97
N TYR A 28 0.58 12.40 9.95
CA TYR A 28 0.09 11.33 10.83
C TYR A 28 -1.44 11.32 10.83
N TYR A 29 -2.02 10.35 10.14
CA TYR A 29 -3.46 10.13 10.10
C TYR A 29 -3.82 8.78 10.73
N LEU A 30 -5.07 8.67 11.18
CA LEU A 30 -5.70 7.39 11.50
C LEU A 30 -6.17 6.70 10.20
N PRO A 31 -6.36 5.36 10.20
CA PRO A 31 -6.93 4.68 9.05
C PRO A 31 -8.36 5.15 8.77
N GLU A 32 -8.76 5.11 7.50
CA GLU A 32 -10.16 5.36 7.13
C GLU A 32 -11.06 4.23 7.64
N LEU A 33 -12.34 4.52 7.88
CA LEU A 33 -13.29 3.51 8.35
C LEU A 33 -13.36 2.33 7.38
N GLY A 34 -13.37 1.11 7.93
CA GLY A 34 -13.47 -0.12 7.16
C GLY A 34 -14.62 -0.12 6.15
N ALA A 35 -14.34 -0.68 4.97
CA ALA A 35 -15.30 -0.83 3.90
C ALA A 35 -16.37 -1.88 4.24
N THR A 36 -17.53 -1.75 3.60
CA THR A 36 -18.54 -2.81 3.62
C THR A 36 -18.27 -3.84 2.52
N ILE A 37 -18.74 -5.07 2.71
CA ILE A 37 -18.67 -6.11 1.69
C ILE A 37 -19.31 -5.64 0.38
N ASP A 38 -20.46 -4.96 0.45
CA ASP A 38 -21.16 -4.43 -0.72
C ASP A 38 -20.32 -3.42 -1.51
N ASN A 39 -19.58 -2.54 -0.81
CA ASN A 39 -18.71 -1.57 -1.47
C ASN A 39 -17.50 -2.24 -2.12
N ILE A 40 -16.93 -3.27 -1.48
CA ILE A 40 -15.86 -4.07 -2.06
C ILE A 40 -16.36 -4.75 -3.35
N VAL A 41 -17.50 -5.44 -3.29
CA VAL A 41 -18.05 -6.16 -4.46
C VAL A 41 -18.36 -5.19 -5.61
N LYS A 42 -18.93 -4.01 -5.32
CA LYS A 42 -19.16 -2.97 -6.34
C LYS A 42 -17.84 -2.49 -6.96
N THR A 43 -16.80 -2.35 -6.15
CA THR A 43 -15.47 -1.93 -6.61
C THR A 43 -14.85 -2.99 -7.51
N GLU A 44 -14.88 -4.26 -7.12
CA GLU A 44 -14.41 -5.40 -7.93
C GLU A 44 -15.12 -5.47 -9.28
N VAL A 45 -16.44 -5.20 -9.32
CA VAL A 45 -17.20 -5.11 -10.57
C VAL A 45 -16.72 -3.96 -11.46
N ILE A 46 -16.43 -2.79 -10.89
CA ILE A 46 -15.92 -1.62 -11.64
C ILE A 46 -14.51 -1.88 -12.18
N LEU A 47 -13.66 -2.51 -11.37
CA LEU A 47 -12.30 -2.88 -11.77
C LEU A 47 -12.28 -3.97 -12.84
N GLY A 48 -13.33 -4.81 -12.91
CA GLY A 48 -13.37 -5.98 -13.77
C GLY A 48 -12.51 -7.14 -13.26
N GLU A 49 -12.05 -7.07 -12.01
CA GLU A 49 -11.23 -8.08 -11.35
C GLU A 49 -11.47 -8.08 -9.84
N GLU A 50 -11.17 -9.22 -9.19
CA GLU A 50 -11.25 -9.34 -7.73
C GLU A 50 -10.00 -8.74 -7.07
N ILE A 51 -10.21 -8.05 -5.94
CA ILE A 51 -9.11 -7.54 -5.13
C ILE A 51 -8.42 -8.74 -4.47
N ASP A 52 -7.09 -8.69 -4.32
CA ASP A 52 -6.33 -9.71 -3.59
C ASP A 52 -6.99 -10.03 -2.25
N LYS A 53 -7.02 -11.31 -1.88
CA LYS A 53 -7.75 -11.77 -0.69
C LYS A 53 -7.28 -11.08 0.59
N SER A 54 -5.97 -10.96 0.80
CA SER A 54 -5.43 -10.38 2.03
C SER A 54 -5.63 -8.88 2.08
N TYR A 55 -5.51 -8.19 0.95
CA TYR A 55 -5.83 -6.76 0.87
C TYR A 55 -7.32 -6.49 1.04
N ARG A 56 -8.18 -7.31 0.43
CA ARG A 56 -9.64 -7.29 0.59
C ARG A 56 -10.05 -7.46 2.05
N GLU A 57 -9.44 -8.41 2.76
CA GLU A 57 -9.68 -8.61 4.20
C GLU A 57 -9.28 -7.37 5.01
N PHE A 58 -8.14 -6.74 4.71
CA PHE A 58 -7.70 -5.50 5.36
C PHE A 58 -8.68 -4.34 5.13
N LEU A 59 -9.15 -4.16 3.89
CA LEU A 59 -10.06 -3.06 3.52
C LEU A 59 -11.37 -3.08 4.31
N LEU A 60 -11.82 -4.25 4.79
CA LEU A 60 -12.98 -4.37 5.69
C LEU A 60 -12.77 -3.72 7.06
N TYR A 61 -11.52 -3.50 7.48
CA TYR A 61 -11.16 -2.88 8.75
C TYR A 61 -10.59 -1.47 8.59
N ALA A 62 -9.86 -1.22 7.49
CA ALA A 62 -9.29 0.08 7.16
C ALA A 62 -9.36 0.32 5.65
N ASN A 63 -10.27 1.21 5.21
CA ASN A 63 -10.48 1.48 3.79
C ASN A 63 -9.48 2.50 3.23
N GLY A 64 -8.19 2.13 3.29
CA GLY A 64 -7.07 3.01 2.99
C GLY A 64 -6.54 3.73 4.23
N TRP A 65 -5.36 4.31 4.07
CA TRP A 65 -4.64 5.00 5.14
C TRP A 65 -3.74 6.07 4.55
N LYS A 66 -4.07 7.34 4.80
CA LYS A 66 -3.23 8.47 4.36
C LYS A 66 -1.94 8.56 5.17
N GLY A 67 -0.83 8.91 4.53
CA GLY A 67 0.48 8.93 5.17
C GLY A 67 0.78 7.62 5.90
N PHE A 68 0.42 6.50 5.29
CA PHE A 68 0.60 5.15 5.83
C PHE A 68 2.06 4.90 6.19
N TYR A 69 2.96 5.25 5.26
CA TYR A 69 4.40 5.30 5.47
C TYR A 69 4.91 6.64 4.92
N GLN A 70 5.46 7.49 5.78
CA GLN A 70 5.84 8.87 5.42
C GLN A 70 4.70 9.59 4.65
N TYR A 71 4.92 10.00 3.41
CA TYR A 71 3.89 10.63 2.55
C TYR A 71 3.13 9.65 1.63
N VAL A 72 3.41 8.35 1.72
CA VAL A 72 2.73 7.32 0.92
C VAL A 72 1.35 7.05 1.50
N ASP A 73 0.33 7.18 0.66
CA ASP A 73 -1.05 6.81 0.99
C ASP A 73 -1.30 5.37 0.57
N LEU A 74 -1.75 4.53 1.50
CA LEU A 74 -2.30 3.21 1.19
C LEU A 74 -3.72 3.37 0.68
N PHE A 75 -4.00 2.86 -0.50
CA PHE A 75 -5.24 3.13 -1.23
C PHE A 75 -6.45 2.50 -0.54
N GLY A 76 -7.55 3.24 -0.53
CA GLY A 76 -8.88 2.71 -0.27
C GLY A 76 -9.63 2.40 -1.57
N LEU A 77 -10.86 1.91 -1.45
CA LEU A 77 -11.69 1.56 -2.60
C LEU A 77 -11.90 2.72 -3.58
N SER A 78 -12.01 3.96 -3.09
CA SER A 78 -12.18 5.14 -3.94
C SER A 78 -10.94 5.45 -4.78
N ASP A 79 -9.76 5.19 -4.21
CA ASP A 79 -8.50 5.37 -4.93
C ASP A 79 -8.33 4.25 -5.96
N LEU A 80 -8.72 3.02 -5.63
CA LEU A 80 -8.62 1.89 -6.58
C LEU A 80 -9.39 2.12 -7.87
N ILE A 81 -10.56 2.78 -7.81
CA ILE A 81 -11.37 3.08 -8.99
C ILE A 81 -10.96 4.38 -9.71
N GLY A 82 -9.97 5.11 -9.20
CA GLY A 82 -9.41 6.29 -9.86
C GLY A 82 -9.00 7.42 -8.92
N GLY A 83 -8.95 8.64 -9.46
CA GLY A 83 -8.47 9.82 -8.72
C GLY A 83 -6.98 10.09 -8.94
N LYS A 84 -6.48 11.15 -8.31
CA LYS A 84 -5.13 11.68 -8.59
C LYS A 84 -4.02 10.72 -8.18
N ASN A 85 -4.13 10.10 -7.01
CA ASN A 85 -3.13 9.17 -6.50
C ASN A 85 -3.02 7.93 -7.39
N MET A 86 -4.16 7.36 -7.81
CA MET A 86 -4.16 6.22 -8.72
C MET A 86 -3.61 6.59 -10.10
N GLN A 87 -4.02 7.73 -10.67
CA GLN A 87 -3.48 8.18 -11.95
C GLN A 87 -1.95 8.33 -11.89
N TYR A 88 -1.44 8.97 -10.83
CA TYR A 88 0.00 9.12 -10.64
C TYR A 88 0.72 7.78 -10.47
N ALA A 89 0.12 6.84 -9.73
CA ALA A 89 0.69 5.51 -9.54
C ALA A 89 0.74 4.70 -10.85
N LEU A 90 -0.28 4.85 -11.71
CA LEU A 90 -0.29 4.27 -13.05
C LEU A 90 0.79 4.90 -13.95
N ASP A 91 0.94 6.23 -13.90
CA ASP A 91 1.98 6.93 -14.66
C ASP A 91 3.39 6.44 -14.25
N LEU A 92 3.62 6.21 -12.95
CA LEU A 92 4.89 5.64 -12.46
C LEU A 92 5.07 4.17 -12.86
N LEU A 93 4.01 3.36 -12.83
CA LEU A 93 4.03 1.97 -13.31
C LEU A 93 4.38 1.89 -14.82
N ASP A 94 3.86 2.81 -15.61
CA ASP A 94 4.14 2.92 -17.04
C ASP A 94 5.59 3.33 -17.32
N MET A 95 6.23 4.06 -16.41
CA MET A 95 7.65 4.44 -16.51
C MET A 95 8.63 3.30 -16.20
N ILE A 96 8.18 2.20 -15.59
CA ILE A 96 9.05 1.04 -15.34
C ILE A 96 9.45 0.38 -16.66
N ASP A 97 10.77 0.23 -16.88
CA ASP A 97 11.35 -0.38 -18.09
C ASP A 97 10.84 -1.83 -18.27
N GLU A 98 10.40 -2.16 -19.48
CA GLU A 98 9.90 -3.50 -19.84
C GLU A 98 10.88 -4.63 -19.53
N LYS A 99 12.19 -4.36 -19.53
CA LYS A 99 13.23 -5.34 -19.14
C LYS A 99 13.08 -5.81 -17.70
N TYR A 100 12.56 -4.98 -16.80
CA TYR A 100 12.29 -5.37 -15.42
C TYR A 100 11.27 -6.51 -15.38
N PHE A 101 10.15 -6.32 -16.07
CA PHE A 101 9.08 -7.31 -16.19
C PHE A 101 9.57 -8.60 -16.86
N LEU A 102 10.27 -8.49 -17.99
CA LEU A 102 10.87 -9.65 -18.67
C LEU A 102 11.79 -10.48 -17.77
N LYS A 103 12.66 -9.81 -16.99
CA LYS A 103 13.60 -10.48 -16.08
C LYS A 103 12.88 -11.22 -14.95
N LYS A 104 11.72 -10.70 -14.52
CA LYS A 104 10.95 -11.24 -13.40
C LYS A 104 9.91 -12.29 -13.81
N GLY A 105 9.56 -12.38 -15.08
CA GLY A 105 8.64 -13.40 -15.59
C GLY A 105 7.15 -13.10 -15.33
N PHE A 106 6.80 -11.82 -15.24
CA PHE A 106 5.42 -11.31 -15.25
C PHE A 106 5.37 -10.05 -16.13
N CYS A 107 4.18 -9.55 -16.45
CA CYS A 107 3.99 -8.34 -17.26
C CYS A 107 3.41 -7.18 -16.43
N ARG A 108 3.50 -5.95 -16.95
CA ARG A 108 2.94 -4.76 -16.28
C ARG A 108 1.46 -4.90 -15.93
N ASN A 109 0.68 -5.51 -16.83
CA ASN A 109 -0.76 -5.71 -16.65
C ASN A 109 -1.11 -6.72 -15.55
N ASP A 110 -0.14 -7.47 -15.03
CA ASP A 110 -0.31 -8.36 -13.89
C ASP A 110 -0.34 -7.62 -12.55
N LEU A 111 -0.08 -6.31 -12.55
CA LEU A 111 0.07 -5.50 -11.34
C LEU A 111 -1.06 -4.48 -11.20
N MET A 112 -1.44 -4.21 -9.96
CA MET A 112 -2.36 -3.14 -9.58
C MET A 112 -1.69 -2.25 -8.53
N PRO A 113 -1.67 -0.91 -8.69
CA PRO A 113 -1.22 -0.02 -7.64
C PRO A 113 -2.10 -0.09 -6.39
N ILE A 114 -1.47 -0.15 -5.22
CA ILE A 114 -2.14 -0.19 -3.92
C ILE A 114 -1.67 0.89 -2.96
N ALA A 115 -0.54 1.55 -3.23
CA ALA A 115 -0.12 2.72 -2.49
C ALA A 115 0.82 3.58 -3.34
N ALA A 116 0.75 4.90 -3.16
CA ALA A 116 1.66 5.84 -3.79
C ALA A 116 1.70 7.15 -3.01
N THR A 117 2.67 8.00 -3.35
CA THR A 117 2.71 9.40 -2.93
C THR A 117 2.77 10.32 -4.15
N LEU A 118 2.22 11.54 -4.08
CA LEU A 118 2.29 12.50 -5.18
C LEU A 118 3.60 13.30 -5.24
N ILE A 119 4.47 13.14 -4.24
CA ILE A 119 5.64 14.01 -4.06
C ILE A 119 6.99 13.29 -4.21
N ASP A 120 6.96 11.97 -4.40
CA ASP A 120 8.14 11.15 -4.69
C ASP A 120 7.77 9.98 -5.62
N LYS A 121 8.68 9.01 -5.78
CA LYS A 121 8.60 7.89 -6.73
C LYS A 121 8.15 6.58 -6.09
N ASP A 122 7.87 6.57 -4.79
CA ASP A 122 7.40 5.38 -4.10
C ASP A 122 6.04 4.94 -4.62
N ILE A 123 6.01 3.73 -5.17
CA ILE A 123 4.79 3.00 -5.52
C ILE A 123 4.85 1.59 -4.96
N PHE A 124 3.67 1.13 -4.54
CA PHE A 124 3.46 -0.23 -4.10
C PHE A 124 2.46 -0.89 -5.03
N LEU A 125 2.85 -2.03 -5.57
CA LEU A 125 2.11 -2.75 -6.60
C LEU A 125 1.76 -4.13 -6.06
N ILE A 126 0.50 -4.55 -6.17
CA ILE A 126 0.10 -5.91 -5.83
C ILE A 126 -0.11 -6.73 -7.10
N GLY A 127 0.35 -7.99 -7.07
CA GLY A 127 0.06 -8.95 -8.12
C GLY A 127 -1.41 -9.34 -8.15
N LYS A 128 -2.04 -9.21 -9.32
CA LYS A 128 -3.43 -9.57 -9.57
C LYS A 128 -3.63 -11.08 -9.46
N ARG A 129 -4.83 -11.49 -9.02
CA ARG A 129 -5.17 -12.89 -8.69
C ARG A 129 -4.86 -13.91 -9.79
N ASN A 130 -4.98 -13.53 -11.06
CA ASN A 130 -4.80 -14.43 -12.21
C ASN A 130 -3.40 -14.35 -12.85
N SER A 131 -2.41 -13.80 -12.13
CA SER A 131 -1.03 -13.66 -12.61
C SER A 131 -0.05 -14.62 -11.92
N SER A 132 1.16 -14.76 -12.47
CA SER A 132 2.25 -15.53 -11.86
C SER A 132 2.80 -14.90 -10.56
N ILE A 133 2.44 -13.64 -10.28
CA ILE A 133 2.90 -12.84 -9.14
C ILE A 133 1.77 -12.56 -8.14
N ALA A 134 0.64 -13.26 -8.26
CA ALA A 134 -0.58 -13.05 -7.49
C ALA A 134 -0.34 -12.90 -5.98
N GLY A 135 -0.88 -11.82 -5.41
CA GLY A 135 -0.84 -11.52 -3.98
C GLY A 135 0.48 -10.93 -3.47
N LYS A 136 1.58 -11.05 -4.22
CA LYS A 136 2.86 -10.43 -3.83
C LYS A 136 2.76 -8.92 -3.95
N VAL A 137 3.42 -8.21 -3.03
CA VAL A 137 3.51 -6.74 -3.05
C VAL A 137 4.94 -6.34 -3.40
N ILE A 138 5.09 -5.47 -4.38
CA ILE A 138 6.37 -4.93 -4.83
C ILE A 138 6.44 -3.48 -4.37
N TRP A 139 7.49 -3.12 -3.62
CA TRP A 139 7.87 -1.73 -3.41
C TRP A 139 8.88 -1.32 -4.47
N TYR A 140 8.49 -0.34 -5.28
CA TYR A 140 9.32 0.22 -6.33
C TYR A 140 9.50 1.73 -6.11
N ALA A 141 10.74 2.20 -6.13
CA ALA A 141 11.11 3.60 -5.94
C ALA A 141 12.23 4.00 -6.91
N GLY A 142 11.91 4.00 -8.22
CA GLY A 142 12.90 4.12 -9.30
C GLY A 142 13.71 2.83 -9.56
N GLU A 143 13.80 1.96 -8.55
CA GLU A 143 14.23 0.57 -8.66
C GLU A 143 13.40 -0.31 -7.71
N GLU A 144 13.52 -1.63 -7.85
CA GLU A 144 12.89 -2.55 -6.90
C GLU A 144 13.61 -2.46 -5.56
N ILE A 145 12.87 -2.06 -4.53
CA ILE A 145 13.38 -2.00 -3.15
C ILE A 145 13.17 -3.36 -2.48
N GLU A 146 11.95 -3.87 -2.53
CA GLU A 146 11.60 -5.13 -1.87
C GLU A 146 10.36 -5.79 -2.50
N ILE A 147 10.27 -7.12 -2.37
CA ILE A 147 9.07 -7.90 -2.69
C ILE A 147 8.63 -8.66 -1.44
N PHE A 148 7.38 -8.45 -1.05
CA PHE A 148 6.69 -9.17 0.02
C PHE A 148 5.85 -10.29 -0.57
N GLU A 149 5.85 -11.48 0.02
CA GLU A 149 5.13 -12.62 -0.56
C GLU A 149 3.62 -12.43 -0.54
N LYS A 150 3.10 -11.62 0.40
CA LYS A 150 1.67 -11.32 0.56
C LYS A 150 1.44 -9.93 1.13
N PHE A 151 0.24 -9.38 0.88
CA PHE A 151 -0.19 -8.10 1.46
C PHE A 151 -0.05 -8.04 2.99
N ASN A 152 -0.32 -9.14 3.69
CA ASN A 152 -0.25 -9.16 5.15
C ASN A 152 1.20 -9.11 5.67
N GLU A 153 2.16 -9.61 4.91
CA GLU A 153 3.60 -9.49 5.24
C GLU A 153 4.10 -8.07 4.93
N PHE A 154 3.68 -7.51 3.80
CA PHE A 154 3.89 -6.10 3.48
C PHE A 154 3.40 -5.19 4.61
N PHE A 155 2.17 -5.38 5.09
CA PHE A 155 1.63 -4.55 6.17
C PHE A 155 2.48 -4.64 7.44
N LEU A 156 2.90 -5.85 7.84
CA LEU A 156 3.75 -6.04 9.01
C LEU A 156 5.13 -5.39 8.83
N ALA A 157 5.74 -5.50 7.64
CA ALA A 157 6.99 -4.83 7.33
C ALA A 157 6.86 -3.30 7.45
N MET A 158 5.74 -2.73 6.98
CA MET A 158 5.49 -1.29 7.13
C MET A 158 5.33 -0.87 8.60
N VAL A 159 4.76 -1.71 9.46
CA VAL A 159 4.76 -1.47 10.91
C VAL A 159 6.19 -1.44 11.44
N ASP A 160 7.00 -2.42 11.06
CA ASP A 160 8.38 -2.53 11.55
C ASP A 160 9.25 -1.36 11.05
N TYR A 161 9.09 -0.90 9.79
CA TYR A 161 9.80 0.28 9.30
C TYR A 161 9.38 1.58 10.00
N ASN A 162 8.10 1.74 10.39
CA ASN A 162 7.68 2.87 11.22
C ASN A 162 8.29 2.79 12.64
N ILE A 163 8.53 1.58 13.17
CA ILE A 163 9.22 1.39 14.45
C ILE A 163 10.71 1.76 14.32
N ASP A 164 11.37 1.35 13.24
CA ASP A 164 12.77 1.70 12.98
C ASP A 164 12.94 3.22 12.86
N GLU A 165 12.06 3.89 12.10
CA GLU A 165 12.04 5.36 11.99
C GLU A 165 11.80 6.04 13.35
N LEU A 166 10.94 5.47 14.20
CA LEU A 166 10.71 5.99 15.55
C LEU A 166 11.97 5.90 16.42
N ASN A 167 12.74 4.83 16.27
CA ASN A 167 13.98 4.67 16.99
C ASN A 167 15.02 5.68 16.50
N ASP A 168 15.10 5.91 15.19
CA ASP A 168 16.03 6.90 14.61
C ASP A 168 15.71 8.33 15.05
N LEU A 169 14.44 8.69 15.20
CA LEU A 169 14.04 10.03 15.70
C LEU A 169 14.31 10.25 17.20
N LYS A 170 14.48 9.18 17.97
CA LYS A 170 14.75 9.25 19.42
C LYS A 170 16.24 9.38 19.76
N VAL A 171 17.11 9.16 18.79
CA VAL A 171 18.58 9.28 18.92
C VAL A 171 19.01 10.72 18.70
#